data_AF-A0A915NX15-F1
#
_entry.id   AF-A0A915NX15-F1
#
_cell.length_a   1.000
_cell.length_b   1.000
_cell.length_c   1.000
_cell.angle_alpha   90.00
_cell.angle_beta   90.00
_cell.angle_gamma   90.00
#
_symmetry.space_group_name_H-M   'P 1'
#
loop_
_entity.id
_entity.type
_entity.pdbx_description
1 polymer ?
#
loop_
_entity_poly.entity_id
_entity_poly.type
_entity_poly.pdbx_seq_one_letter_code
_entity_poly.pdbx_strand_id
1 'polypeptide(L)' 'MSRRNENLTGNDQRKAYLLKVASHILSLNLTEERLPNVTALNNFCLSDVPLLAISRLDQKGHVDLSNEVIV' A
#
# COMPACT_ATOMS: atom_id res chain seq x y z
N MET A 1 -22.83 -15.61 5.67
CA MET A 1 -21.99 -15.71 6.89
C MET A 1 -20.61 -15.11 6.60
N SER A 2 -20.41 -13.82 6.92
CA SER A 2 -19.16 -13.10 6.70
C SER A 2 -18.13 -13.48 7.76
N ARG A 3 -17.21 -14.39 7.41
CA ARG A 3 -16.00 -14.68 8.20
C ARG A 3 -14.86 -13.74 7.82
N ARG A 4 -14.96 -12.47 8.15
CA ARG A 4 -13.82 -11.52 8.09
C ARG A 4 -13.92 -10.56 9.26
N ASN A 5 -13.65 -11.04 10.47
CA ASN A 5 -13.39 -10.18 11.62
C ASN A 5 -12.71 -11.04 12.68
N GLU A 6 -11.39 -11.22 12.55
CA GLU A 6 -10.51 -11.72 13.60
C GLU A 6 -9.06 -11.62 13.11
N ASN A 7 -8.52 -10.39 13.17
CA ASN A 7 -7.08 -10.05 13.28
C ASN A 7 -6.95 -8.51 13.16
N LEU A 8 -7.46 -7.77 14.15
CA LEU A 8 -7.43 -6.29 14.15
C LEU A 8 -6.17 -5.68 14.78
N THR A 9 -5.14 -6.48 15.11
CA THR A 9 -3.88 -5.96 15.67
C THR A 9 -2.62 -6.67 15.17
N GLY A 10 -2.75 -7.65 14.28
CA GLY A 10 -1.61 -8.36 13.67
C GLY A 10 -1.24 -7.72 12.34
N ASN A 11 0.03 -7.34 12.19
CA ASN A 11 0.66 -6.86 10.96
C ASN A 11 0.05 -7.54 9.71
N ASP A 12 -0.71 -6.79 8.90
CA ASP A 12 -1.39 -7.34 7.72
C ASP A 12 -0.33 -7.77 6.70
N GLN A 13 -0.08 -9.08 6.63
CA GLN A 13 0.97 -9.66 5.79
C GLN A 13 0.83 -9.27 4.32
N ARG A 14 -0.38 -8.92 3.86
CA ARG A 14 -0.62 -8.45 2.49
C ARG A 14 0.06 -7.10 2.24
N LYS A 15 0.01 -6.18 3.22
CA LYS A 15 0.69 -4.88 3.13
C LYS A 15 2.19 -5.07 2.99
N ALA A 16 2.78 -5.89 3.85
CA ALA A 16 4.21 -6.19 3.82
C ALA A 16 4.64 -6.80 2.48
N TYR A 17 3.84 -7.74 1.94
CA TYR A 17 4.10 -8.35 0.64
C TYR A 17 4.03 -7.33 -0.50
N LEU A 18 2.97 -6.52 -0.56
CA LEU A 18 2.78 -5.48 -1.59
C LEU A 18 3.94 -4.48 -1.59
N LEU A 19 4.34 -3.99 -0.42
CA LEU A 19 5.45 -3.05 -0.29
C LEU A 19 6.79 -3.68 -0.69
N LYS A 20 6.99 -4.98 -0.41
CA LYS A 20 8.22 -5.69 -0.81
C LYS A 20 8.30 -5.86 -2.33
N VAL A 21 7.20 -6.20 -2.99
CA VAL A 21 7.12 -6.29 -4.45
C VAL A 21 7.32 -4.92 -5.09
N ALA A 22 6.62 -3.89 -4.61
CA ALA A 22 6.76 -2.52 -5.12
C ALA A 22 8.17 -1.95 -4.91
N SER A 23 8.79 -2.24 -3.77
CA SER A 23 10.20 -1.90 -3.48
C SER A 23 11.15 -2.50 -4.51
N HIS A 24 10.94 -3.76 -4.88
CA HIS A 24 11.74 -4.44 -5.89
C HIS A 24 11.57 -3.81 -7.28
N ILE A 25 10.32 -3.57 -7.71
CA ILE A 25 10.01 -3.02 -9.04
C ILE A 25 10.53 -1.58 -9.18
N LEU A 26 10.30 -0.74 -8.16
CA LEU A 26 10.63 0.69 -8.21
C LEU A 26 12.08 0.99 -7.78
N SER A 27 12.82 -0.03 -7.34
CA SER A 27 14.16 0.10 -6.72
C SER A 27 14.16 1.09 -5.55
N LEU A 28 13.19 0.92 -4.64
CA LEU A 28 12.98 1.76 -3.44
C LEU A 28 12.97 0.89 -2.18
N ASN A 29 13.04 1.51 -1.00
CA ASN A 29 12.87 0.84 0.29
C ASN A 29 11.57 1.30 0.96
N LEU A 30 10.45 0.73 0.51
CA LEU A 30 9.11 1.07 1.01
C LEU A 30 8.81 0.28 2.28
N THR A 31 8.51 1.01 3.34
CA THR A 31 7.97 0.48 4.60
C THR A 31 6.78 1.34 4.99
N GLU A 32 5.79 0.80 5.72
CA GLU A 32 4.60 1.57 6.11
C GLU A 32 4.96 2.89 6.82
N GLU A 33 6.00 2.87 7.64
CA GLU A 33 6.54 4.03 8.38
C GLU A 33 7.09 5.15 7.49
N ARG A 34 7.46 4.83 6.23
CA ARG A 34 8.07 5.76 5.28
C ARG A 34 7.08 6.29 4.25
N LEU A 35 5.84 5.83 4.28
CA LEU A 35 4.82 6.24 3.33
C LEU A 35 4.11 7.52 3.80
N PRO A 36 3.94 8.53 2.93
CA PRO A 36 3.23 9.74 3.29
C PRO A 36 1.72 9.50 3.49
N ASN A 37 1.16 8.49 2.83
CA ASN A 37 -0.26 8.16 2.90
C ASN A 37 -0.47 6.63 2.99
N VAL A 38 -0.52 6.11 4.23
CA VAL A 38 -0.84 4.69 4.49
C VAL A 38 -2.33 4.40 4.29
N THR A 39 -3.20 5.42 4.23
CA THR A 39 -4.65 5.24 4.08
C THR A 39 -5.00 4.48 2.80
N ALA A 40 -4.34 4.79 1.69
CA ALA A 40 -4.61 4.09 0.42
C ALA A 40 -4.25 2.59 0.49
N LEU A 41 -3.13 2.26 1.14
CA LEU A 41 -2.72 0.88 1.40
C LEU A 41 -3.71 0.16 2.34
N ASN A 42 -4.16 0.85 3.40
CA ASN A 42 -5.15 0.31 4.33
C ASN A 42 -6.48 0.03 3.63
N ASN A 43 -6.99 0.98 2.84
CA ASN A 43 -8.24 0.83 2.11
C ASN A 43 -8.17 -0.38 1.17
N PHE A 44 -7.08 -0.53 0.42
CA PHE A 44 -6.91 -1.66 -0.48
C PHE A 44 -6.90 -3.02 0.23
N CYS A 45 -6.29 -3.10 1.43
CA CYS A 45 -6.24 -4.36 2.16
C CYS A 45 -7.50 -4.66 2.99
N LEU A 46 -8.15 -3.63 3.54
CA LEU A 46 -9.20 -3.80 4.56
C LEU A 46 -10.62 -3.53 4.05
N SER A 47 -10.78 -2.98 2.85
CA SER A 47 -12.08 -2.65 2.25
C SER A 47 -12.26 -3.31 0.88
N ASP A 48 -13.33 -2.93 0.16
CA ASP A 48 -13.63 -3.41 -1.20
C ASP A 48 -13.00 -2.53 -2.30
N VAL A 49 -12.10 -1.61 -1.93
CA VAL A 49 -11.36 -0.78 -2.89
C VAL A 49 -10.47 -1.65 -3.79
N PRO A 50 -10.67 -1.63 -5.13
CA PRO A 50 -10.06 -2.62 -6.02
C PRO A 50 -8.66 -2.24 -6.53
N LEU A 51 -8.20 -1.02 -6.27
CA LEU A 51 -6.96 -0.47 -6.86
C LEU A 51 -6.05 0.12 -5.79
N LEU A 52 -4.76 -0.19 -5.91
CA LEU A 52 -3.67 0.51 -5.24
C LEU A 52 -2.67 0.95 -6.30
N ALA A 53 -2.59 2.26 -6.53
CA ALA A 53 -1.57 2.88 -7.36
C ALA A 53 -0.39 3.32 -6.49
N ILE A 54 0.82 2.95 -6.87
CA ILE A 54 2.07 3.34 -6.22
C ILE A 54 2.95 4.02 -7.27
N SER A 55 3.10 5.33 -7.14
CA SER A 55 3.80 6.16 -8.13
C SER A 55 5.08 6.72 -7.55
N ARG A 56 6.20 6.54 -8.24
CA ARG A 56 7.47 7.21 -7.93
C ARG A 56 7.53 8.53 -8.69
N LEU A 57 7.66 9.64 -7.98
CA LEU A 57 7.91 10.95 -8.59
C LEU A 57 9.42 11.13 -8.75
N ASP A 58 9.87 11.31 -9.99
CA ASP A 58 11.28 11.28 -10.41
C ASP A 58 12.17 12.28 -9.68
N GLN A 59 11.60 13.36 -9.14
CA GLN A 59 12.40 14.48 -8.65
C GLN A 59 13.05 14.26 -7.29
N LYS A 60 12.56 13.37 -6.42
CA LYS A 60 13.11 13.20 -5.04
C LYS A 60 12.97 11.80 -4.42
N GLY A 61 12.62 10.77 -5.20
CA GLY A 61 12.26 9.47 -4.62
C GLY A 61 11.01 9.53 -3.75
N HIS A 62 10.20 10.58 -3.95
CA HIS A 62 8.89 10.72 -3.32
C HIS A 62 7.96 9.66 -3.92
N VAL A 63 7.27 8.94 -3.04
CA VAL A 63 6.29 7.94 -3.44
C VAL A 63 4.92 8.43 -3.05
N ASP A 64 4.02 8.38 -4.01
CA ASP A 64 2.61 8.65 -3.78
C ASP A 64 1.79 7.36 -3.84
N LEU A 65 0.76 7.29 -3.00
CA LEU A 65 -0.16 6.16 -2.93
C LEU A 65 -1.59 6.67 -3.08
N SER A 66 -2.30 6.07 -4.03
CA SER A 66 -3.68 6.40 -4.32
C SER A 66 -4.51 5.15 -4.55
N ASN A 67 -5.82 5.27 -4.32
CA ASN A 67 -6.80 4.27 -4.74
C ASN A 67 -7.50 4.67 -6.05
N GLU A 68 -7.01 5.72 -6.70
CA GLU A 68 -7.50 6.24 -7.97
C GLU A 68 -6.40 6.12 -9.03
N VAL A 69 -6.79 6.06 -10.30
CA VAL A 69 -5.84 6.11 -11.42
C VAL A 69 -5.35 7.55 -11.53
N ILE A 70 -4.08 7.79 -11.23
CA ILE A 70 -3.42 9.06 -11.51
C ILE A 70 -3.04 9.03 -13.00
N VAL A 71 -3.81 9.73 -13.82
CA VAL A 71 -3.56 9.93 -15.27
C VAL A 71 -2.75 11.20 -15.47
#